data_AF-A0A257PAT1-F1
#
_entry.id   AF-A0A257PAT1-F1
#
_cell.length_a   1.000
_cell.length_b   1.000
_cell.length_c   1.000
_cell.angle_alpha   90.00
_cell.angle_beta   90.00
_cell.angle_gamma   90.00
#
_symmetry.space_group_name_H-M   'P 1'
#
loop_
_entity.id
_entity.type
_entity.pdbx_description
1 polymer ?
#
loop_
_entity_poly.entity_id
_entity_poly.type
_entity_poly.pdbx_seq_one_letter_code
_entity_poly.pdbx_strand_id
1 'polypeptide(L)' 'HIAVHGERQDAPPKMARITYRIVVDTDEDDHRLALLHRNVQQFGTVYNTVAGGTSLEGRIERGSLPPPQPCADPS' A
#
# COMPACT_ATOMS: atom_id res chain seq x y z
N HIS A 1 -6.81 -6.55 5.34
CA HIS A 1 -7.19 -5.12 5.17
C HIS A 1 -6.19 -4.44 4.25
N ILE A 2 -6.62 -3.51 3.39
CA ILE A 2 -5.70 -2.73 2.55
C ILE A 2 -6.06 -1.24 2.70
N ALA A 3 -5.06 -0.42 3.00
CA ALA A 3 -5.17 1.03 3.02
C ALA A 3 -4.19 1.62 2.01
N VAL A 4 -4.66 2.59 1.21
CA VAL A 4 -3.85 3.28 0.21
C VAL A 4 -4.11 4.78 0.34
N HIS A 5 -3.05 5.56 0.36
CA HIS A 5 -3.09 7.02 0.39
C HIS A 5 -2.24 7.56 -0.77
N GLY A 6 -2.81 8.51 -1.52
CA GLY A 6 -2.15 9.14 -2.67
C GLY A 6 -2.00 10.64 -2.46
N GLU A 7 -0.81 11.15 -2.72
CA GLU A 7 -0.48 12.57 -2.71
C GLU A 7 -0.32 13.04 -4.16
N ARG A 8 -1.12 14.04 -4.55
CA ARG A 8 -1.00 14.69 -5.86
C ARG A 8 -0.20 15.98 -5.75
N GLN A 9 0.66 16.23 -6.73
CA GLN A 9 1.31 17.52 -6.96
C GLN A 9 0.47 18.29 -7.98
N ASP A 10 0.21 19.57 -7.70
CA ASP A 10 -0.62 20.42 -8.57
C ASP A 10 0.12 20.99 -9.78
N ALA A 11 1.43 21.27 -9.67
CA ALA A 11 2.22 21.86 -10.75
C ALA A 11 3.69 21.36 -10.77
N PRO A 12 4.18 20.77 -11.89
CA PRO A 12 3.37 20.15 -12.95
C PRO A 12 2.47 19.05 -12.35
N PRO A 13 1.25 18.86 -12.88
CA PRO A 13 0.29 17.92 -12.32
C PRO A 13 0.80 16.48 -12.42
N LYS A 14 0.95 15.80 -11.29
CA LYS A 14 1.33 14.39 -11.23
C LYS A 14 0.92 13.74 -9.92
N MET A 15 0.89 12.41 -9.91
CA MET A 15 0.90 11.66 -8.64
C MET A 15 2.33 11.74 -8.08
N ALA A 16 2.48 12.37 -6.92
CA ALA A 16 3.78 12.59 -6.30
C ALA A 16 4.22 11.36 -5.50
N ARG A 17 3.28 10.82 -4.73
CA ARG A 17 3.53 9.69 -3.84
C ARG A 17 2.28 8.86 -3.65
N ILE A 18 2.46 7.56 -3.52
CA ILE A 18 1.44 6.64 -3.04
C ILE A 18 2.06 5.87 -1.88
N THR A 19 1.39 5.90 -0.73
CA THR A 19 1.72 5.07 0.42
C THR A 19 0.64 4.01 0.63
N TYR A 20 1.06 2.77 0.87
CA TYR A 20 0.12 1.67 1.10
C TYR A 20 0.49 0.83 2.32
N ARG A 21 -0.54 0.21 2.90
CA ARG A 21 -0.43 -0.71 4.01
C ARG A 21 -1.34 -1.89 3.77
N ILE A 22 -0.76 -3.09 3.77
CA ILE A 22 -1.48 -4.36 3.65
C ILE A 22 -1.40 -5.05 5.00
N VAL A 23 -2.55 -5.29 5.61
CA VAL A 23 -2.66 -6.09 6.83
C VAL A 23 -3.17 -7.47 6.43
N VAL A 24 -2.38 -8.49 6.73
CA VAL A 24 -2.71 -9.89 6.43
C VAL A 24 -3.03 -10.59 7.74
N ASP A 25 -4.19 -11.24 7.78
CA ASP A 25 -4.57 -12.13 8.88
C ASP A 25 -3.95 -13.50 8.59
N THR A 26 -2.82 -13.77 9.25
CA THR A 26 -2.01 -14.96 9.01
C THR A 26 -1.16 -15.29 10.24
N ASP A 27 -0.98 -16.59 10.48
CA ASP A 27 -0.07 -17.11 11.50
C ASP A 27 1.36 -17.29 10.96
N GLU A 28 1.60 -16.93 9.70
CA GLU A 28 2.90 -17.01 9.06
C GLU A 28 3.93 -16.06 9.65
N ASP A 29 5.20 -16.42 9.53
CA ASP A 29 6.30 -15.64 10.07
C ASP A 29 6.59 -14.36 9.26
N ASP A 30 7.32 -13.43 9.89
CA ASP A 30 7.73 -12.17 9.28
C ASP A 30 8.59 -12.38 8.02
N HIS A 31 9.27 -13.53 7.91
CA HIS A 31 10.06 -13.87 6.73
C HIS A 31 9.17 -14.14 5.52
N ARG A 32 8.10 -14.93 5.68
CA ARG A 32 7.10 -15.19 4.64
C ARG A 32 6.34 -13.93 4.26
N LEU A 33 6.03 -13.06 5.22
CA LEU A 33 5.47 -11.72 4.95
C LEU A 33 6.43 -10.84 4.13
N ALA A 34 7.73 -10.84 4.45
CA ALA A 34 8.73 -10.11 3.69
C ALA A 34 8.91 -10.69 2.27
N LEU A 35 8.85 -12.00 2.10
CA LEU A 35 8.86 -12.65 0.79
C LEU A 35 7.63 -12.27 -0.04
N LEU A 36 6.44 -12.26 0.57
CA LEU A 36 5.23 -11.79 -0.08
C LEU A 36 5.39 -10.32 -0.53
N HIS A 37 5.92 -9.46 0.32
CA HIS A 37 6.16 -8.06 -0.04
C HIS A 37 7.11 -7.93 -1.23
N ARG A 38 8.22 -8.66 -1.22
CA ARG A 38 9.15 -8.72 -2.36
C ARG A 38 8.49 -9.25 -3.63
N ASN A 39 7.66 -10.29 -3.53
CA ASN A 39 6.93 -10.84 -4.67
C ASN A 39 5.97 -9.81 -5.27
N VAL A 40 5.29 -9.03 -4.43
CA VAL A 40 4.42 -7.92 -4.89
C VAL A 40 5.24 -6.85 -5.60
N GLN A 41 6.42 -6.50 -5.07
CA GLN A 41 7.30 -5.50 -5.70
C GLN A 41 7.90 -5.97 -7.03
N GLN A 42 8.19 -7.27 -7.15
CA GLN A 42 8.86 -7.83 -8.33
C GLN A 42 7.87 -8.23 -9.44
N PHE A 43 6.74 -8.84 -9.06
CA PHE A 43 5.79 -9.45 -10.00
C PHE A 43 4.43 -8.74 -10.05
N GLY A 44 4.19 -7.75 -9.19
CA GLY A 44 2.92 -7.03 -9.15
C GLY A 44 2.74 -6.15 -10.38
N THR A 45 1.84 -6.52 -11.29
CA THR A 45 1.57 -5.73 -12.50
C THR A 45 1.18 -4.29 -12.19
N VAL A 46 0.24 -4.09 -11.26
CA VAL A 46 -0.20 -2.75 -10.83
C VAL A 46 0.93 -1.99 -10.13
N TYR A 47 1.69 -2.68 -9.28
CA TYR A 47 2.85 -2.09 -8.61
C TYR A 47 3.86 -1.55 -9.64
N ASN A 48 4.22 -2.36 -10.63
CA ASN A 48 5.19 -2.01 -11.68
C ASN A 48 4.70 -0.86 -12.57
N THR A 49 3.42 -0.86 -12.93
CA THR A 49 2.83 0.23 -13.73
C THR A 49 2.87 1.56 -12.98
N VAL A 50 2.58 1.55 -11.68
CA VAL A 50 2.49 2.76 -10.86
C VAL A 50 3.88 3.25 -10.43
N ALA A 51 4.78 2.35 -10.06
CA ALA A 51 6.14 2.68 -9.61
C ALA A 51 6.95 3.45 -10.67
N GLY A 52 6.65 3.27 -11.96
CA GLY A 52 7.31 4.02 -13.04
C GLY A 52 6.93 5.50 -13.10
N GLY A 53 5.81 5.92 -12.50
CA GLY A 53 5.27 7.28 -12.61
C GLY A 53 5.09 8.03 -11.29
N THR A 54 5.30 7.39 -10.15
CA THR A 54 5.15 7.98 -8.81
C THR A 54 6.05 7.26 -7.81
N SER A 55 6.44 7.94 -6.72
CA SER A 55 7.02 7.22 -5.58
C SER A 55 5.95 6.29 -5.01
N LEU A 56 6.26 5.00 -4.89
CA LEU A 56 5.36 3.99 -4.34
C LEU A 56 6.05 3.32 -3.16
N GLU A 57 5.51 3.52 -1.97
CA GLU A 57 6.08 3.03 -0.72
C GLU A 57 5.02 2.30 0.08
N GLY A 58 5.38 1.20 0.73
CA GLY A 58 4.42 0.52 1.58
C GLY A 58 5.00 -0.66 2.32
N ARG A 59 4.18 -1.19 3.23
CA ARG A 59 4.53 -2.33 4.07
C ARG A 59 3.41 -3.34 4.14
N ILE A 60 3.80 -4.58 4.34
CA ILE A 60 2.90 -5.68 4.68
C ILE A 60 3.15 -6.01 6.15
N GLU A 61 2.08 -5.99 6.95
CA GLU A 61 2.13 -6.28 8.37
C GLU A 61 1.11 -7.37 8.72
N ARG A 62 1.46 -8.20 9.69
CA ARG A 62 0.52 -9.12 10.33
C ARG A 62 -0.47 -8.33 11.19
N GLY A 63 -1.74 -8.70 11.14
CA GLY A 63 -2.73 -8.11 12.01
C GLY A 63 -4.15 -8.54 11.69
N SER A 64 -5.06 -8.33 12.63
CA SER A 64 -6.48 -8.47 12.40
C SER A 64 -7.02 -7.23 11.67
N LEU A 65 -8.13 -7.41 10.93
CA LEU A 65 -8.83 -6.31 10.30
C LEU A 65 -9.16 -5.24 11.37
N PRO A 66 -8.71 -3.98 11.22
CA PRO A 66 -9.20 -2.93 12.10
C PRO A 66 -10.72 -2.80 11.92
N PRO A 67 -11.47 -2.42 12.96
CA PRO A 67 -12.90 -2.13 12.81
C PRO A 67 -13.09 -1.10 11.69
N PRO A 68 -14.18 -1.20 10.90
CA PRO A 68 -14.42 -0.31 9.79
C PRO A 68 -14.33 1.14 10.27
N GLN A 69 -13.40 1.91 9.72
CA GLN A 69 -13.29 3.32 10.05
C GLN A 69 -14.56 4.02 9.55
N PRO A 70 -15.28 4.78 10.39
CA PRO A 70 -16.37 5.62 9.90
C PRO A 70 -15.78 6.54 8.83
N CYS A 71 -16.47 6.63 7.67
CA CYS A 71 -16.09 7.57 6.61
C CYS A 71 -15.77 8.91 7.26
N ALA A 72 -14.54 9.38 7.10
CA ALA A 72 -14.16 10.70 7.59
C ALA A 72 -15.12 11.71 6.93
N ASP A 73 -15.96 12.36 7.73
CA ASP A 73 -16.81 13.45 7.27
C ASP A 73 -15.90 14.51 6.63
N PRO A 74 -16.13 14.87 5.35
CA PRO A 74 -15.47 16.04 4.79
C PRO A 74 -16.06 17.26 5.48
N SER A 75 -15.33 17.81 6.46
CA SER A 75 -15.57 19.16 6.99
C SER A 75 -15.12 20.23 6.01
#